data_AF-A0A3A3Z1K9-F1
#
_entry.id   AF-A0A3A3Z1K9-F1
#
_cell.length_a   1.000
_cell.length_b   1.000
_cell.length_c   1.000
_cell.angle_alpha   90.00
_cell.angle_beta   90.00
_cell.angle_gamma   90.00
#
_symmetry.space_group_name_H-M   'P 1'
#
loop_
_entity.id
_entity.type
_entity.pdbx_description
1 polymer ?
#
loop_
_entity_poly.entity_id
_entity_poly.type
_entity_poly.pdbx_seq_one_letter_code
_entity_poly.pdbx_strand_id
1 'polypeptide(L)' 'MATYEDVIGHLGEVDFPADKDAIIEGAVKGGAPDDVVRALRALPPVEYASGQEVARSAGVTPT' A
#
# COMPACT_ATOMS: atom_id res chain seq x y z
N MET A 1 12.92 4.18 4.41
CA MET A 1 12.14 4.95 3.40
C MET A 1 11.48 3.94 2.49
N ALA A 2 10.15 3.90 2.47
CA ALA A 2 9.41 2.95 1.63
C ALA A 2 9.58 3.29 0.13
N THR A 3 9.86 2.28 -0.69
CA THR A 3 9.94 2.43 -2.14
C THR A 3 8.66 1.95 -2.83
N TYR A 4 8.51 2.27 -4.12
CA TYR A 4 7.39 1.80 -4.93
C TYR A 4 7.31 0.27 -5.01
N GLU A 5 8.45 -0.40 -5.16
CA GLU A 5 8.53 -1.86 -5.25
C GLU A 5 8.21 -2.53 -3.92
N ASP A 6 8.63 -1.96 -2.79
CA ASP A 6 8.27 -2.47 -1.46
C ASP A 6 6.74 -2.47 -1.29
N VAL A 7 6.08 -1.36 -1.65
CA VAL A 7 4.63 -1.26 -1.55
C VAL A 7 3.94 -2.33 -2.42
N ILE A 8 4.33 -2.46 -3.69
CA ILE A 8 3.69 -3.45 -4.56
C ILE A 8 3.96 -4.89 -4.11
N GLY A 9 5.19 -5.18 -3.66
CA GLY A 9 5.58 -6.51 -3.19
C GLY A 9 4.76 -6.98 -2.00
N HIS A 10 4.37 -6.06 -1.10
CA HIS A 10 3.58 -6.38 0.09
C HIS A 10 2.05 -6.29 -0.13
N LEU A 11 1.59 -5.87 -1.31
CA LEU A 11 0.16 -5.81 -1.67
C LEU A 11 -0.29 -6.96 -2.56
N GLY A 12 0.59 -7.93 -2.87
CA GLY A 12 0.27 -9.06 -3.75
C GLY A 12 -0.87 -9.96 -3.25
N GLU A 13 -1.16 -9.94 -1.94
CA GLU A 13 -2.24 -10.71 -1.30
C GLU A 13 -3.52 -9.89 -1.08
N VAL A 14 -3.56 -8.63 -1.50
CA VAL A 14 -4.75 -7.78 -1.38
C VAL A 14 -5.66 -8.00 -2.58
N ASP A 15 -6.90 -8.42 -2.31
CA ASP A 15 -7.95 -8.53 -3.32
C ASP A 15 -8.48 -7.12 -3.66
N PHE A 16 -8.14 -6.63 -4.86
CA PHE A 16 -8.63 -5.35 -5.36
C PHE A 16 -9.97 -5.52 -6.14
N PRO A 17 -10.87 -4.52 -6.11
CA PRO A 17 -10.73 -3.22 -5.44
C PRO A 17 -10.80 -3.33 -3.90
N ALA A 18 -10.01 -2.51 -3.22
CA ALA A 18 -9.87 -2.54 -1.76
C ALA A 18 -9.91 -1.14 -1.18
N ASP A 19 -10.55 -0.99 -0.02
CA ASP A 19 -10.47 0.21 0.79
C ASP A 19 -9.12 0.32 1.52
N LYS A 20 -8.83 1.52 2.02
CA LYS A 20 -7.61 1.83 2.75
C LYS A 20 -7.32 0.86 3.91
N ASP A 21 -8.34 0.46 4.66
CA ASP A 21 -8.14 -0.40 5.84
C ASP A 21 -7.79 -1.83 5.42
N ALA A 22 -8.46 -2.37 4.40
CA ALA A 22 -8.12 -3.65 3.80
C ALA A 22 -6.68 -3.68 3.23
N ILE A 23 -6.24 -2.59 2.59
CA ILE A 23 -4.88 -2.43 2.07
C ILE A 23 -3.84 -2.45 3.21
N ILE A 24 -4.10 -1.72 4.30
CA ILE A 24 -3.20 -1.68 5.46
C ILE A 24 -3.14 -3.06 6.11
N GLU A 25 -4.28 -3.72 6.28
CA GLU A 25 -4.33 -5.06 6.88
C GLU A 25 -3.57 -6.08 6.03
N GLY A 26 -3.79 -6.08 4.71
CA GLY A 26 -3.08 -6.95 3.78
C GLY A 26 -1.57 -6.72 3.79
N ALA A 27 -1.14 -5.46 3.77
CA ALA A 27 0.29 -5.12 3.87
C ALA A 27 0.90 -5.58 5.20
N VAL A 28 0.22 -5.37 6.33
CA VAL A 28 0.69 -5.83 7.65
C VAL A 28 0.78 -7.36 7.71
N LYS A 29 -0.22 -8.07 7.18
CA LYS A 29 -0.22 -9.54 7.08
C LYS A 29 0.92 -10.04 6.19
N GLY A 30 1.19 -9.35 5.09
CA GLY A 30 2.30 -9.62 4.17
C GLY A 30 3.68 -9.18 4.70
N GLY A 31 3.78 -8.76 5.96
CA GLY A 31 5.04 -8.41 6.61
C GLY A 31 5.64 -7.08 6.13
N ALA A 32 4.81 -6.14 5.67
CA ALA A 32 5.27 -4.83 5.24
C ALA A 32 6.00 -4.10 6.37
N PRO A 33 7.15 -3.45 6.07
CA PRO A 33 7.88 -2.67 7.06
C PRO A 33 7.06 -1.44 7.53
N ASP A 34 7.33 -0.97 8.75
CA ASP A 34 6.62 0.17 9.37
C ASP A 34 6.58 1.43 8.49
N ASP A 35 7.64 1.69 7.72
CA ASP A 35 7.69 2.82 6.79
C ASP A 35 6.62 2.71 5.68
N VAL A 36 6.38 1.49 5.16
CA VAL A 36 5.35 1.22 4.15
C VAL A 36 3.98 1.39 4.78
N VAL A 37 3.75 0.77 5.94
CA VAL A 37 2.48 0.86 6.67
C VAL A 37 2.15 2.33 7.01
N ARG A 38 3.16 3.11 7.40
CA ARG A 38 3.00 4.55 7.66
C ARG A 38 2.60 5.32 6.40
N ALA A 39 3.18 5.02 5.25
CA ALA A 39 2.80 5.62 3.98
C ALA A 39 1.35 5.26 3.60
N LEU A 40 0.97 3.99 3.75
CA LEU A 40 -0.40 3.52 3.50
C LEU A 40 -1.43 4.18 4.45
N ARG A 41 -1.05 4.44 5.70
CA ARG A 41 -1.90 5.18 6.66
C ARG A 41 -2.14 6.64 6.28
N ALA A 42 -1.29 7.24 5.44
CA ALA A 42 -1.49 8.60 4.94
C ALA A 42 -2.44 8.67 3.74
N LEU A 43 -2.86 7.52 3.19
CA LEU A 43 -3.76 7.47 2.05
C LEU A 43 -5.13 8.10 2.35
N PRO A 44 -5.75 8.75 1.36
CA PRO A 44 -7.16 9.09 1.40
C PRO A 44 -8.05 7.87 1.69
N PRO A 45 -9.19 8.03 2.40
CA PRO A 45 -10.15 6.96 2.65
C PRO A 45 -11.05 6.76 1.42
N VAL A 46 -10.44 6.37 0.31
CA VAL A 46 -11.12 6.01 -0.95
C VAL A 46 -10.88 4.54 -1.24
N GLU A 47 -11.69 3.99 -2.14
CA GLU A 47 -11.44 2.66 -2.70
C GLU A 47 -10.37 2.76 -3.78
N TYR A 48 -9.41 1.83 -3.75
CA TYR A 48 -8.34 1.75 -4.73
C TYR A 48 -8.55 0.58 -5.67
N ALA A 49 -8.34 0.81 -6.96
CA ALA A 49 -8.55 -0.21 -7.98
C ALA A 49 -7.36 -1.18 -8.13
N SER A 50 -6.17 -0.82 -7.65
CA SER A 50 -4.97 -1.65 -7.78
C SER A 50 -3.83 -1.22 -6.85
N GLY A 51 -2.88 -2.12 -6.56
CA GLY A 51 -1.67 -1.80 -5.81
C GLY A 51 -0.79 -0.71 -6.44
N GLN A 52 -0.84 -0.53 -7.77
CA GLN A 52 -0.14 0.57 -8.44
C GLN A 52 -0.74 1.94 -8.09
N GLU A 53 -2.07 2.02 -8.01
CA GLU A 53 -2.79 3.23 -7.61
C GLU A 53 -2.49 3.59 -6.15
N VAL A 54 -2.44 2.56 -5.29
CA VAL A 54 -2.03 2.69 -3.88
C VAL A 54 -0.61 3.24 -3.78
N ALA A 55 0.37 2.62 -4.44
CA ALA A 55 1.77 3.05 -4.39
C ALA A 55 1.94 4.49 -4.91
N ARG A 56 1.25 4.85 -5.99
CA ARG A 56 1.24 6.23 -6.51
C ARG A 56 0.65 7.21 -5.51
N SER A 57 -0.45 6.85 -4.84
CA SER A 57 -1.11 7.71 -3.86
C SER A 57 -0.36 7.79 -2.53
N ALA A 58 0.45 6.79 -2.19
CA ALA A 58 1.27 6.76 -0.99
C ALA A 58 2.48 7.72 -1.06
N GLY A 59 2.74 8.29 -2.24
CA GLY A 59 3.81 9.28 -2.43
C GLY A 59 5.21 8.68 -2.30
N VAL A 60 5.35 7.37 -2.46
CA VAL A 60 6.67 6.71 -2.50
C VAL A 60 7.36 7.05 -3.81
N THR A 61 8.61 7.52 -3.72
CA THR A 61 9.40 7.87 -4.91
C THR A 61 9.79 6.61 -5.66
N PRO A 62 9.58 6.54 -6.99
CA PRO A 62 10.19 5.48 -7.79
C PRO A 62 11.71 5.67 -7.78
N THR A 63 12.46 4.59 -7.54
CA THR A 63 13.92 4.53 -7.68
C THR A 63 14.31 3.79 -8.94
#